data_AF-A0A256XCY6-F1
#
_entry.id   AF-A0A256XCY6-F1
#
_cell.length_a   1.000
_cell.length_b   1.000
_cell.length_c   1.000
_cell.angle_alpha   90.00
_cell.angle_beta   90.00
_cell.angle_gamma   90.00
#
_symmetry.space_group_name_H-M   'P 1'
#
loop_
_entity.id
_entity.type
_entity.pdbx_description
1 polymer ?
#
loop_
_entity_poly.entity_id
_entity_poly.type
_entity_poly.pdbx_seq_one_letter_code
_entity_poly.pdbx_strand_id
1 'polypeptide(L)'
;MIDIDKKLIVEELSKIYTALSIDKPYLVSLIKALKILITEKPDAPAIFTTDKELVINAHFWRNLELNIKKFIIEHECFHLILRHAVRVKELHDRRGVPTNISGIAADVVVNSLVKIPEEFKDKVITPELIANLLKMSINEIRRMSMEEIALLLYRREDEILSRVTPPSDIEYSISILTGSSTFNYEVLQEGDYELYGKKGQDFEEELRRRLLNALIYAKLIGKVPEGFNREVDWMLKSKVDWRGILREALREGFTGSFWRTWLKVNRKMPDQLPGHKVYTTPKILVLLDTSGSITEKELDTVKVVEEQLLSQH
;
A
#
# COMPACT_ATOMS: atom_id res chain seq x y z
N MET A 1 19.90 -31.14 -0.61
CA MET A 1 18.49 -30.88 -0.96
C MET A 1 18.36 -29.44 -1.42
N ILE A 2 18.59 -28.47 -0.54
CA ILE A 2 18.39 -27.04 -0.81
C ILE A 2 18.98 -26.54 -2.16
N ASP A 3 20.21 -26.91 -2.53
CA ASP A 3 20.78 -26.48 -3.83
C ASP A 3 20.09 -27.08 -5.08
N ILE A 4 19.55 -28.30 -4.97
CA ILE A 4 18.73 -28.92 -6.03
C ILE A 4 17.43 -28.14 -6.17
N ASP A 5 16.85 -27.75 -5.04
CA ASP A 5 15.59 -27.00 -5.01
C ASP A 5 15.75 -25.59 -5.53
N LYS A 6 16.85 -24.91 -5.20
CA LYS A 6 17.19 -23.61 -5.81
C LYS A 6 17.21 -23.70 -7.32
N LYS A 7 17.92 -24.69 -7.88
CA LYS A 7 18.02 -24.86 -9.33
C LYS A 7 16.65 -25.11 -9.95
N LEU A 8 15.84 -25.98 -9.35
CA LEU A 8 14.47 -26.24 -9.79
C LEU A 8 13.60 -24.98 -9.75
N ILE A 9 13.62 -24.25 -8.64
CA ILE A 9 12.85 -23.00 -8.47
C ILE A 9 13.28 -21.98 -9.52
N VAL A 10 14.57 -21.80 -9.78
CA VAL A 10 15.07 -20.87 -10.83
C VAL A 10 14.58 -21.27 -12.22
N GLU A 11 14.63 -22.56 -12.56
CA GLU A 11 14.12 -23.06 -13.85
C GLU A 11 12.61 -22.83 -14.00
N GLU A 12 11.84 -23.07 -12.94
CA GLU A 12 10.39 -22.86 -12.95
C GLU A 12 10.01 -21.37 -12.95
N LEU A 13 10.74 -20.52 -12.20
CA LEU A 13 10.59 -19.07 -12.26
C LEU A 13 10.84 -18.54 -13.67
N SER A 14 11.84 -19.07 -14.39
CA SER A 14 12.09 -18.69 -15.79
C SER A 14 10.89 -19.02 -16.71
N LYS A 15 10.25 -20.18 -16.50
CA LYS A 15 9.01 -20.54 -17.23
C LYS A 15 7.85 -19.60 -16.86
N ILE A 16 7.69 -19.28 -15.57
CA ILE A 16 6.67 -18.36 -15.08
C ILE A 16 6.88 -16.96 -15.65
N TYR A 17 8.13 -16.46 -15.67
CA TYR A 17 8.47 -15.16 -16.27
C TYR A 17 8.15 -15.13 -17.76
N THR A 18 8.41 -16.22 -18.48
CA THR A 18 8.07 -16.32 -19.90
C THR A 18 6.55 -16.24 -20.09
N ALA A 19 5.78 -16.97 -19.28
CA ALA A 19 4.32 -16.94 -19.33
C ALA A 19 3.74 -15.57 -18.93
N LEU A 20 4.33 -14.89 -17.94
CA LEU A 20 3.92 -13.55 -17.48
C LEU A 20 4.33 -12.43 -18.44
N SER A 21 5.41 -12.60 -19.20
CA SER A 21 5.88 -11.57 -20.13
C SER A 21 4.88 -11.29 -21.25
N ILE A 22 4.01 -12.26 -21.56
CA ILE A 22 3.00 -12.16 -22.61
C ILE A 22 1.80 -11.31 -22.15
N ASP A 23 1.34 -11.50 -20.91
CA ASP A 23 0.09 -10.90 -20.41
C ASP A 23 0.31 -9.78 -19.38
N LYS A 24 1.38 -9.84 -18.60
CA LYS A 24 1.69 -8.95 -17.46
C LYS A 24 3.21 -8.66 -17.35
N PRO A 25 3.86 -8.08 -18.38
CA PRO A 25 5.31 -7.82 -18.37
C PRO A 25 5.78 -6.92 -17.22
N TYR A 26 4.91 -6.06 -16.70
CA TYR A 26 5.19 -5.22 -15.53
C TYR A 26 5.42 -6.04 -14.26
N LEU A 27 4.73 -7.18 -14.07
CA LEU A 27 4.98 -8.09 -12.95
C LEU A 27 6.35 -8.73 -13.09
N VAL A 28 6.75 -9.13 -14.30
CA VAL A 28 8.08 -9.71 -14.53
C VAL A 28 9.18 -8.71 -14.19
N SER A 29 9.02 -7.46 -14.64
CA SER A 29 9.96 -6.37 -14.31
C SER A 29 10.04 -6.14 -12.80
N LEU A 30 8.91 -6.20 -12.09
CA LEU A 30 8.87 -6.07 -10.64
C LEU A 30 9.57 -7.25 -9.97
N ILE A 31 9.18 -8.49 -10.28
CA ILE A 31 9.72 -9.70 -9.63
C ILE A 31 11.23 -9.81 -9.83
N LYS A 32 11.75 -9.48 -11.03
CA LYS A 32 13.20 -9.45 -11.30
C LYS A 32 13.94 -8.37 -10.52
N ALA A 33 13.26 -7.29 -10.18
CA ALA A 33 13.84 -6.23 -9.36
C ALA A 33 13.82 -6.54 -7.86
N LEU A 34 12.95 -7.46 -7.40
CA LEU A 34 12.85 -7.84 -6.00
C LEU A 34 13.93 -8.85 -5.60
N LYS A 35 14.30 -8.82 -4.32
CA LYS A 35 15.09 -9.86 -3.69
C LYS A 35 14.17 -11.04 -3.42
N ILE A 36 14.57 -12.23 -3.88
CA ILE A 36 13.83 -13.47 -3.69
C ILE A 36 14.59 -14.33 -2.68
N LEU A 37 13.89 -14.70 -1.62
CA LEU A 37 14.39 -15.51 -0.53
C LEU A 37 13.75 -16.88 -0.54
N ILE A 38 14.47 -17.89 -0.04
CA ILE A 38 13.95 -19.25 0.15
C ILE A 38 13.93 -19.59 1.62
N THR A 39 12.87 -20.26 2.05
CA THR A 39 12.76 -20.89 3.36
C THR A 39 12.25 -22.33 3.24
N GLU A 40 12.46 -23.14 4.27
CA GLU A 40 11.89 -24.50 4.40
C GLU A 40 11.04 -24.65 5.67
N LYS A 41 10.66 -23.54 6.29
CA LYS A 41 9.94 -23.53 7.56
C LYS A 41 8.53 -24.14 7.38
N PRO A 42 8.16 -25.21 8.10
CA PRO A 42 6.88 -25.90 7.85
C PRO A 42 5.61 -25.08 8.14
N ASP A 43 5.70 -24.13 9.07
CA ASP A 43 4.61 -23.22 9.47
C ASP A 43 4.54 -21.95 8.61
N ALA A 44 5.49 -21.74 7.69
CA ALA A 44 5.45 -20.62 6.77
C ALA A 44 4.57 -20.92 5.55
N PRO A 45 3.85 -19.91 5.01
CA PRO A 45 3.08 -20.03 3.77
C PRO A 45 3.92 -20.52 2.57
N ALA A 46 3.25 -21.01 1.53
CA ALA A 46 3.94 -21.51 0.32
C ALA A 46 4.76 -20.43 -0.39
N ILE A 47 4.21 -19.24 -0.49
CA ILE A 47 4.88 -18.01 -0.91
C ILE A 47 4.25 -16.89 -0.08
N PHE A 48 5.05 -15.92 0.34
CA PHE A 48 4.54 -14.71 0.98
C PHE A 48 5.46 -13.53 0.65
N THR A 49 4.95 -12.31 0.80
CA THR A 49 5.72 -11.08 0.59
C THR A 49 5.96 -10.34 1.90
N THR A 50 7.19 -9.91 2.16
CA THR A 50 7.46 -8.91 3.21
C THR A 50 7.08 -7.51 2.70
N ASP A 51 7.58 -6.45 3.31
CA ASP A 51 7.46 -5.09 2.74
C ASP A 51 8.27 -4.91 1.45
N LYS A 52 9.27 -5.75 1.20
CA LYS A 52 10.26 -5.53 0.13
C LYS A 52 10.84 -6.78 -0.50
N GLU A 53 10.58 -7.97 0.02
CA GLU A 53 11.10 -9.24 -0.51
C GLU A 53 9.97 -10.21 -0.84
N LEU A 54 10.21 -11.08 -1.81
CA LEU A 54 9.36 -12.23 -2.10
C LEU A 54 10.01 -13.47 -1.48
N VAL A 55 9.27 -14.23 -0.66
CA VAL A 55 9.79 -15.42 0.02
C VAL A 55 9.08 -16.65 -0.50
N ILE A 56 9.84 -17.64 -0.96
CA ILE A 56 9.34 -18.92 -1.47
C ILE A 56 9.66 -20.01 -0.46
N ASN A 57 8.64 -20.76 -0.05
CA ASN A 57 8.83 -21.94 0.78
C ASN A 57 9.07 -23.18 -0.08
N ALA A 58 10.31 -23.67 -0.11
CA ALA A 58 10.71 -24.79 -0.97
C ALA A 58 9.97 -26.09 -0.61
N HIS A 59 9.55 -26.28 0.64
CA HIS A 59 8.79 -27.47 1.06
C HIS A 59 7.45 -27.57 0.30
N PHE A 60 6.70 -26.47 0.22
CA PHE A 60 5.43 -26.44 -0.48
C PHE A 60 5.61 -26.31 -2.00
N TRP A 61 6.60 -25.54 -2.44
CA TRP A 61 6.84 -25.27 -3.86
C TRP A 61 7.00 -26.55 -4.70
N ARG A 62 7.68 -27.59 -4.19
CA ARG A 62 7.88 -28.86 -4.91
C ARG A 62 6.58 -29.56 -5.32
N ASN A 63 5.52 -29.38 -4.54
CA ASN A 63 4.26 -30.11 -4.70
C ASN A 63 3.19 -29.33 -5.49
N LEU A 64 3.52 -28.13 -5.97
CA LEU A 64 2.59 -27.28 -6.72
C LEU A 64 2.82 -27.38 -8.22
N GLU A 65 1.73 -27.40 -8.98
CA GLU A 65 1.78 -27.29 -10.43
C GLU A 65 2.21 -25.90 -10.88
N LEU A 66 2.79 -25.80 -12.09
CA LEU A 66 3.34 -24.54 -12.60
C LEU A 66 2.29 -23.43 -12.74
N ASN A 67 1.04 -23.78 -13.08
CA ASN A 67 -0.05 -22.81 -13.17
C ASN A 67 -0.43 -22.25 -11.79
N ILE A 68 -0.43 -23.10 -10.76
CA ILE A 68 -0.70 -22.69 -9.38
C ILE A 68 0.45 -21.82 -8.87
N LYS A 69 1.71 -22.19 -9.15
CA LYS A 69 2.89 -21.36 -8.84
C LYS A 69 2.82 -19.97 -9.47
N LYS A 70 2.44 -19.90 -10.76
CA LYS A 70 2.20 -18.62 -11.46
C LYS A 70 1.13 -17.80 -10.74
N PHE A 71 -0.01 -18.42 -10.41
CA PHE A 71 -1.10 -17.76 -9.70
C PHE A 71 -0.66 -17.20 -8.34
N ILE A 72 -0.01 -17.99 -7.50
CA ILE A 72 0.43 -17.53 -6.17
C ILE A 72 1.48 -16.41 -6.29
N ILE A 73 2.42 -16.50 -7.24
CA ILE A 73 3.37 -15.39 -7.47
C ILE A 73 2.65 -14.10 -7.89
N GLU A 74 1.67 -14.20 -8.79
CA GLU A 74 0.87 -13.02 -9.18
C GLU A 74 0.13 -12.45 -7.97
N HIS A 75 -0.51 -13.31 -7.18
CA HIS A 75 -1.24 -12.96 -5.95
C HIS A 75 -0.34 -12.18 -4.99
N GLU A 76 0.79 -12.76 -4.61
CA GLU A 76 1.76 -12.15 -3.71
C GLU A 76 2.31 -10.82 -4.24
N CYS A 77 2.60 -10.73 -5.54
CA CYS A 77 3.04 -9.48 -6.14
C CYS A 77 1.99 -8.37 -5.99
N PHE A 78 0.70 -8.69 -6.08
CA PHE A 78 -0.35 -7.70 -5.87
C PHE A 78 -0.49 -7.29 -4.39
N HIS A 79 -0.28 -8.19 -3.42
CA HIS A 79 -0.20 -7.80 -2.01
C HIS A 79 0.93 -6.80 -1.76
N LEU A 80 2.09 -7.01 -2.40
CA LEU A 80 3.22 -6.09 -2.34
C LEU A 80 2.91 -4.74 -3.03
N ILE A 81 2.40 -4.78 -4.27
CA ILE A 81 2.02 -3.57 -5.03
C ILE A 81 1.04 -2.73 -4.23
N LEU A 82 -0.03 -3.33 -3.70
CA LEU A 82 -1.07 -2.66 -2.94
C LEU A 82 -0.69 -2.35 -1.49
N ARG A 83 0.52 -2.74 -1.08
CA ARG A 83 1.08 -2.59 0.28
C ARG A 83 0.14 -3.11 1.37
N HIS A 84 -0.49 -4.26 1.14
CA HIS A 84 -1.51 -4.81 2.04
C HIS A 84 -0.97 -5.04 3.45
N ALA A 85 0.25 -5.58 3.62
CA ALA A 85 0.82 -5.78 4.96
C ALA A 85 0.92 -4.47 5.77
N VAL A 86 1.33 -3.36 5.13
CA VAL A 86 1.42 -2.04 5.77
C VAL A 86 0.03 -1.50 6.11
N ARG A 87 -0.92 -1.63 5.18
CA ARG A 87 -2.29 -1.12 5.35
C ARG A 87 -3.08 -1.88 6.39
N VAL A 88 -2.94 -3.20 6.43
CA VAL A 88 -3.56 -4.06 7.44
C VAL A 88 -3.05 -3.67 8.83
N LYS A 89 -1.74 -3.47 8.98
CA LYS A 89 -1.16 -2.95 10.23
C LYS A 89 -1.72 -1.58 10.60
N GLU A 90 -1.75 -0.64 9.66
CA GLU A 90 -2.29 0.72 9.89
C GLU A 90 -3.78 0.71 10.29
N LEU A 91 -4.58 -0.17 9.67
CA LEU A 91 -5.99 -0.33 9.99
C LEU A 91 -6.19 -0.93 11.39
N HIS A 92 -5.38 -1.93 11.75
CA HIS A 92 -5.35 -2.50 13.10
C HIS A 92 -5.01 -1.42 14.14
N ASP A 93 -3.90 -0.71 13.94
CA ASP A 93 -3.40 0.31 14.88
C ASP A 93 -4.41 1.46 15.08
N ARG A 94 -5.14 1.85 14.02
CA ARG A 94 -6.07 3.00 14.06
C ARG A 94 -7.48 2.65 14.49
N ARG A 95 -7.99 1.49 14.07
CA ARG A 95 -9.41 1.12 14.20
C ARG A 95 -9.64 -0.16 14.99
N GLY A 96 -8.58 -0.83 15.44
CA GLY A 96 -8.68 -2.08 16.21
C GLY A 96 -9.18 -3.27 15.40
N VAL A 97 -9.20 -3.18 14.07
CA VAL A 97 -9.65 -4.29 13.22
C VAL A 97 -8.63 -5.42 13.30
N PRO A 98 -9.04 -6.67 13.56
CA PRO A 98 -8.15 -7.81 13.56
C PRO A 98 -7.41 -7.99 12.22
N THR A 99 -6.13 -8.38 12.30
CA THR A 99 -5.27 -8.56 11.12
C THR A 99 -5.73 -9.71 10.23
N ASN A 100 -6.24 -10.79 10.83
CA ASN A 100 -6.84 -11.92 10.12
C ASN A 100 -8.06 -11.53 9.27
N ILE A 101 -8.97 -10.68 9.80
CA ILE A 101 -10.13 -10.15 9.07
C ILE A 101 -9.69 -9.24 7.93
N SER A 102 -8.72 -8.36 8.20
CA SER A 102 -8.18 -7.47 7.17
C SER A 102 -7.39 -8.24 6.10
N GLY A 103 -6.80 -9.38 6.48
CA GLY A 103 -6.15 -10.32 5.56
C GLY A 103 -7.15 -10.96 4.60
N ILE A 104 -8.31 -11.41 5.10
CA ILE A 104 -9.42 -11.88 4.24
C ILE A 104 -9.83 -10.79 3.25
N ALA A 105 -9.97 -9.54 3.70
CA ALA A 105 -10.34 -8.43 2.83
C ALA A 105 -9.28 -8.14 1.74
N ALA A 106 -8.00 -8.21 2.10
CA ALA A 106 -6.90 -8.04 1.17
C ALA A 106 -6.88 -9.15 0.09
N ASP A 107 -7.09 -10.41 0.47
CA ASP A 107 -7.19 -11.53 -0.45
C ASP A 107 -8.37 -11.39 -1.41
N VAL A 108 -9.53 -10.92 -0.93
CA VAL A 108 -10.68 -10.64 -1.80
C VAL A 108 -10.33 -9.64 -2.89
N VAL A 109 -9.62 -8.56 -2.51
CA VAL A 109 -9.17 -7.54 -3.47
C VAL A 109 -8.21 -8.18 -4.47
N VAL A 110 -7.16 -8.88 -4.02
CA VAL A 110 -6.17 -9.49 -4.92
C VAL A 110 -6.78 -10.55 -5.83
N ASN A 111 -7.59 -11.46 -5.29
CA ASN A 111 -8.26 -12.53 -6.05
C ASN A 111 -9.26 -11.99 -7.09
N SER A 112 -9.67 -10.72 -6.99
CA SER A 112 -10.42 -10.05 -8.06
C SER A 112 -9.53 -9.60 -9.24
N LEU A 113 -8.22 -9.42 -9.03
CA LEU A 113 -7.23 -8.93 -9.99
C LEU A 113 -6.46 -10.05 -10.72
N VAL A 114 -6.41 -11.24 -10.12
CA VAL A 114 -5.69 -12.40 -10.65
C VAL A 114 -6.64 -13.46 -11.21
N LYS A 115 -6.18 -14.21 -12.20
CA LYS A 115 -6.96 -15.31 -12.76
C LYS A 115 -6.74 -16.55 -11.90
N ILE A 116 -7.75 -16.91 -11.11
CA ILE A 116 -7.73 -18.08 -10.24
C ILE A 116 -7.85 -19.35 -11.10
N PRO A 117 -6.93 -20.34 -10.97
CA PRO A 117 -7.08 -21.66 -11.59
C PRO A 117 -8.34 -22.37 -11.09
N GLU A 118 -9.04 -23.09 -11.96
CA GLU A 118 -10.34 -23.69 -11.65
C GLU A 118 -10.23 -24.69 -10.48
N GLU A 119 -9.18 -25.49 -10.51
CA GLU A 119 -8.80 -26.48 -9.48
C GLU A 119 -8.48 -25.87 -8.10
N PHE A 120 -8.34 -24.55 -8.03
CA PHE A 120 -7.96 -23.82 -6.83
C PHE A 120 -9.05 -22.88 -6.31
N LYS A 121 -10.16 -22.69 -7.04
CA LYS A 121 -11.25 -21.78 -6.66
C LYS A 121 -11.87 -22.08 -5.30
N ASP A 122 -12.00 -23.36 -4.96
CA ASP A 122 -12.60 -23.79 -3.68
C ASP A 122 -11.64 -23.64 -2.49
N LYS A 123 -10.36 -23.33 -2.76
CA LYS A 123 -9.30 -23.22 -1.74
C LYS A 123 -8.89 -21.78 -1.45
N VAL A 124 -9.48 -20.80 -2.15
CA VAL A 124 -9.14 -19.38 -2.02
C VAL A 124 -10.35 -18.55 -1.67
N ILE A 125 -10.09 -17.41 -1.03
CA ILE A 125 -11.12 -16.46 -0.65
C ILE A 125 -11.54 -15.66 -1.89
N THR A 126 -12.68 -16.00 -2.46
CA THR A 126 -13.20 -15.34 -3.66
C THR A 126 -14.13 -14.16 -3.34
N PRO A 127 -14.22 -13.14 -4.21
CA PRO A 127 -15.24 -12.09 -4.10
C PRO A 127 -16.67 -12.64 -4.07
N GLU A 128 -16.93 -13.73 -4.81
CA GLU A 128 -18.21 -14.44 -4.85
C GLU A 128 -18.58 -15.00 -3.47
N LEU A 129 -17.64 -15.63 -2.78
CA LEU A 129 -17.84 -16.15 -1.42
C LEU A 129 -18.24 -15.02 -0.45
N ILE A 130 -17.49 -13.92 -0.46
CA ILE A 130 -17.73 -12.80 0.46
C ILE A 130 -19.01 -12.04 0.11
N ALA A 131 -19.32 -11.87 -1.18
CA ALA A 131 -20.59 -11.27 -1.61
C ALA A 131 -21.79 -12.07 -1.10
N ASN A 132 -21.73 -13.40 -1.18
CA ASN A 132 -22.78 -14.28 -0.66
C ASN A 132 -22.93 -14.19 0.87
N LEU A 133 -21.82 -14.17 1.60
CA LEU A 133 -21.84 -14.04 3.07
C LEU A 133 -22.38 -12.68 3.53
N LEU A 134 -22.01 -11.60 2.84
CA LEU A 134 -22.48 -10.25 3.16
C LEU A 134 -23.88 -9.96 2.62
N LYS A 135 -24.41 -10.80 1.71
CA LYS A 135 -25.66 -10.59 0.96
C LYS A 135 -25.63 -9.31 0.13
N MET A 136 -24.53 -9.12 -0.58
CA MET A 136 -24.28 -7.95 -1.44
C MET A 136 -24.05 -8.39 -2.88
N SER A 137 -24.17 -7.47 -3.84
CA SER A 137 -23.81 -7.78 -5.21
C SER A 137 -22.29 -7.90 -5.35
N ILE A 138 -21.84 -8.79 -6.23
CA ILE A 138 -20.40 -8.95 -6.49
C ILE A 138 -19.76 -7.67 -7.05
N ASN A 139 -20.52 -6.88 -7.80
CA ASN A 139 -20.05 -5.61 -8.35
C ASN A 139 -19.80 -4.57 -7.26
N GLU A 140 -20.59 -4.58 -6.17
CA GLU A 140 -20.32 -3.72 -5.01
C GLU A 140 -19.01 -4.14 -4.34
N ILE A 141 -18.83 -5.43 -4.04
CA ILE A 141 -17.58 -5.93 -3.41
C ILE A 141 -16.36 -5.60 -4.27
N ARG A 142 -16.44 -5.82 -5.60
CA ARG A 142 -15.35 -5.51 -6.53
C ARG A 142 -15.03 -4.03 -6.68
N ARG A 143 -15.87 -3.12 -6.17
CA ARG A 143 -15.66 -1.67 -6.19
C ARG A 143 -15.20 -1.11 -4.85
N MET A 144 -15.27 -1.90 -3.78
CA MET A 144 -14.87 -1.49 -2.44
C MET A 144 -13.35 -1.56 -2.28
N SER A 145 -12.80 -0.72 -1.39
CA SER A 145 -11.41 -0.87 -0.97
C SER A 145 -11.24 -1.99 0.05
N MET A 146 -10.00 -2.46 0.23
CA MET A 146 -9.64 -3.41 1.29
C MET A 146 -10.16 -2.97 2.67
N GLU A 147 -10.00 -1.68 3.04
CA GLU A 147 -10.46 -1.16 4.33
C GLU A 147 -11.99 -1.18 4.46
N GLU A 148 -12.71 -0.83 3.41
CA GLU A 148 -14.18 -0.86 3.42
C GLU A 148 -14.69 -2.29 3.60
N ILE A 149 -14.09 -3.26 2.89
CA ILE A 149 -14.41 -4.69 3.02
C ILE A 149 -14.07 -5.17 4.44
N ALA A 150 -12.88 -4.87 4.95
CA ALA A 150 -12.44 -5.27 6.28
C ALA A 150 -13.40 -4.77 7.38
N LEU A 151 -13.87 -3.53 7.27
CA LEU A 151 -14.84 -2.97 8.23
C LEU A 151 -16.21 -3.64 8.15
N LEU A 152 -16.66 -4.07 6.97
CA LEU A 152 -17.89 -4.86 6.84
C LEU A 152 -17.75 -6.25 7.45
N LEU A 153 -16.62 -6.91 7.18
CA LEU A 153 -16.33 -8.24 7.74
C LEU A 153 -16.21 -8.17 9.27
N TYR A 154 -15.56 -7.14 9.79
CA TYR A 154 -15.38 -6.94 11.23
C TYR A 154 -16.70 -6.81 11.99
N ARG A 155 -17.72 -6.20 11.38
CA ARG A 155 -19.07 -6.12 11.98
C ARG A 155 -19.76 -7.49 12.14
N ARG A 156 -19.27 -8.52 11.46
CA ARG A 156 -19.78 -9.90 11.49
C ARG A 156 -18.65 -10.91 11.73
N GLU A 157 -17.64 -10.52 12.52
CA GLU A 157 -16.41 -11.28 12.72
C GLU A 157 -16.69 -12.75 13.06
N ASP A 158 -17.52 -13.02 14.07
CA ASP A 158 -17.83 -14.39 14.51
C ASP A 158 -18.46 -15.25 13.39
N GLU A 159 -19.37 -14.66 12.60
CA GLU A 159 -20.00 -15.36 11.48
C GLU A 159 -18.97 -15.68 10.39
N ILE A 160 -18.09 -14.72 10.07
CA ILE A 160 -17.08 -14.87 9.02
C ILE A 160 -16.04 -15.91 9.43
N LEU A 161 -15.48 -15.80 10.64
CA LEU A 161 -14.44 -16.72 11.12
C LEU A 161 -14.96 -18.15 11.31
N SER A 162 -16.27 -18.34 11.48
CA SER A 162 -16.88 -19.68 11.51
C SER A 162 -16.97 -20.36 10.13
N ARG A 163 -16.85 -19.60 9.03
CA ARG A 163 -17.07 -20.08 7.66
C ARG A 163 -15.85 -19.94 6.75
N VAL A 164 -14.95 -19.01 7.07
CA VAL A 164 -13.80 -18.66 6.24
C VAL A 164 -12.54 -18.81 7.09
N THR A 165 -11.63 -19.65 6.63
CA THR A 165 -10.29 -19.74 7.21
C THR A 165 -9.49 -18.51 6.79
N PRO A 166 -8.98 -17.69 7.72
CA PRO A 166 -8.15 -16.55 7.38
C PRO A 166 -6.86 -16.97 6.69
N PRO A 167 -6.34 -16.15 5.76
CA PRO A 167 -5.08 -16.44 5.10
C PRO A 167 -3.91 -16.13 6.06
N SER A 168 -2.87 -16.96 6.04
CA SER A 168 -1.74 -16.84 6.99
C SER A 168 -0.55 -16.06 6.43
N ASP A 169 -0.52 -15.80 5.13
CA ASP A 169 0.51 -15.04 4.42
C ASP A 169 0.66 -13.62 4.97
N ILE A 170 -0.42 -12.84 4.99
CA ILE A 170 -0.38 -11.44 5.47
C ILE A 170 -0.02 -11.37 6.95
N GLU A 171 -0.56 -12.27 7.76
CA GLU A 171 -0.25 -12.33 9.19
C GLU A 171 1.23 -12.66 9.42
N TYR A 172 1.77 -13.62 8.65
CA TYR A 172 3.18 -13.96 8.68
C TYR A 172 4.05 -12.78 8.25
N SER A 173 3.68 -12.08 7.17
CA SER A 173 4.36 -10.87 6.71
C SER A 173 4.38 -9.77 7.77
N ILE A 174 3.25 -9.50 8.43
CA ILE A 174 3.18 -8.51 9.52
C ILE A 174 4.10 -8.92 10.67
N SER A 175 4.13 -10.21 11.04
CA SER A 175 5.00 -10.69 12.12
C SER A 175 6.48 -10.45 11.84
N ILE A 176 6.90 -10.49 10.57
CA ILE A 176 8.26 -10.17 10.13
C ILE A 176 8.50 -8.65 10.20
N LEU A 177 7.54 -7.85 9.73
CA LEU A 177 7.61 -6.39 9.76
C LEU A 177 7.71 -5.82 11.18
N THR A 178 7.05 -6.45 12.14
CA THR A 178 7.11 -6.06 13.56
C THR A 178 8.35 -6.61 14.28
N GLY A 179 9.16 -7.43 13.60
CA GLY A 179 10.31 -8.12 14.20
C GLY A 179 9.93 -9.21 15.20
N SER A 180 8.66 -9.66 15.19
CA SER A 180 8.15 -10.70 16.08
C SER A 180 8.56 -12.11 15.63
N SER A 181 8.79 -12.29 14.33
CA SER A 181 9.26 -13.55 13.74
C SER A 181 10.60 -13.35 13.04
N THR A 182 11.54 -14.26 13.30
CA THR A 182 12.75 -14.42 12.48
C THR A 182 12.67 -15.76 11.76
N PHE A 183 13.23 -15.83 10.56
CA PHE A 183 13.34 -17.08 9.84
C PHE A 183 14.70 -17.17 9.16
N ASN A 184 15.22 -18.39 9.07
CA ASN A 184 16.39 -18.64 8.25
C ASN A 184 15.96 -18.56 6.79
N TYR A 185 16.69 -17.73 6.05
CA TYR A 185 16.49 -17.54 4.63
C TYR A 185 17.78 -17.76 3.88
N GLU A 186 17.64 -18.27 2.67
CA GLU A 186 18.72 -18.29 1.69
C GLU A 186 18.34 -17.39 0.52
N VAL A 187 19.33 -16.65 -0.01
CA VAL A 187 19.06 -15.76 -1.14
C VAL A 187 19.04 -16.58 -2.42
N LEU A 188 17.93 -16.50 -3.15
CA LEU A 188 17.80 -17.05 -4.50
C LEU A 188 18.15 -16.00 -5.56
N GLN A 189 17.69 -14.77 -5.35
CA GLN A 189 17.89 -13.63 -6.23
C GLN A 189 18.17 -12.40 -5.36
N GLU A 190 19.27 -11.69 -5.62
CA GLU A 190 19.64 -10.49 -4.83
C GLU A 190 18.75 -9.27 -5.13
N GLY A 191 18.04 -9.28 -6.25
CA GLY A 191 17.23 -8.16 -6.73
C GLY A 191 18.05 -7.10 -7.46
N ASP A 192 17.42 -5.95 -7.73
CA ASP A 192 18.07 -4.84 -8.42
C ASP A 192 19.01 -4.07 -7.47
N TYR A 193 20.26 -3.94 -7.89
CA TYR A 193 21.28 -3.21 -7.13
C TYR A 193 20.91 -1.73 -6.91
N GLU A 194 20.23 -1.07 -7.85
CA GLU A 194 19.82 0.32 -7.68
C GLU A 194 18.79 0.50 -6.57
N LEU A 195 17.95 -0.53 -6.36
CA LEU A 195 16.97 -0.55 -5.29
C LEU A 195 17.65 -0.92 -3.97
N TYR A 196 18.24 -2.11 -3.87
CA TYR A 196 18.80 -2.62 -2.61
C TYR A 196 20.14 -1.97 -2.20
N GLY A 197 20.75 -1.17 -3.08
CA GLY A 197 21.90 -0.32 -2.74
C GLY A 197 21.52 0.93 -1.93
N LYS A 198 20.25 1.35 -1.98
CA LYS A 198 19.72 2.47 -1.18
C LYS A 198 19.40 2.02 0.24
N LYS A 199 19.33 2.98 1.18
CA LYS A 199 19.00 2.72 2.59
C LYS A 199 17.95 3.70 3.11
N GLY A 200 17.16 3.25 4.08
CA GLY A 200 16.20 4.10 4.79
C GLY A 200 15.13 4.67 3.87
N GLN A 201 14.93 5.99 3.93
CA GLN A 201 13.87 6.68 3.19
C GLN A 201 14.05 6.60 1.67
N ASP A 202 15.28 6.70 1.16
CA ASP A 202 15.54 6.63 -0.28
C ASP A 202 15.15 5.27 -0.88
N PHE A 203 15.30 4.20 -0.08
CA PHE A 203 14.85 2.86 -0.46
C PHE A 203 13.33 2.81 -0.58
N GLU A 204 12.62 3.31 0.42
CA GLU A 204 11.16 3.33 0.45
C GLU A 204 10.57 4.14 -0.69
N GLU A 205 11.15 5.31 -1.00
CA GLU A 205 10.72 6.15 -2.12
C GLU A 205 10.95 5.46 -3.47
N GLU A 206 12.10 4.81 -3.65
CA GLU A 206 12.42 4.06 -4.87
C GLU A 206 11.50 2.84 -5.04
N LEU A 207 11.30 2.07 -3.97
CA LEU A 207 10.38 0.94 -3.96
C LEU A 207 8.97 1.41 -4.31
N ARG A 208 8.48 2.46 -3.64
CA ARG A 208 7.17 3.07 -3.90
C ARG A 208 7.04 3.51 -5.35
N ARG A 209 8.07 4.15 -5.92
CA ARG A 209 8.09 4.54 -7.33
C ARG A 209 7.96 3.34 -8.26
N ARG A 210 8.67 2.24 -7.99
CA ARG A 210 8.61 1.00 -8.79
C ARG A 210 7.24 0.33 -8.71
N LEU A 211 6.64 0.26 -7.51
CA LEU A 211 5.29 -0.28 -7.33
C LEU A 211 4.24 0.59 -8.04
N LEU A 212 4.34 1.91 -7.95
CA LEU A 212 3.47 2.84 -8.67
C LEU A 212 3.60 2.69 -10.19
N ASN A 213 4.81 2.54 -10.71
CA ASN A 213 5.01 2.29 -12.13
C ASN A 213 4.36 0.98 -12.56
N ALA A 214 4.58 -0.11 -11.82
CA ALA A 214 3.96 -1.41 -12.11
C ALA A 214 2.42 -1.31 -12.14
N LEU A 215 1.85 -0.56 -11.21
CA LEU A 215 0.42 -0.31 -11.10
C LEU A 215 -0.13 0.54 -12.27
N ILE A 216 0.59 1.59 -12.70
CA ILE A 216 0.23 2.39 -13.88
C ILE A 216 0.25 1.51 -15.13
N TYR A 217 1.26 0.66 -15.30
CA TYR A 217 1.31 -0.28 -16.42
C TYR A 217 0.16 -1.29 -16.37
N ALA A 218 -0.18 -1.81 -15.20
CA ALA A 218 -1.34 -2.69 -15.03
C ALA A 218 -2.64 -2.01 -15.49
N LYS A 219 -2.81 -0.72 -15.15
CA LYS A 219 -3.95 0.10 -15.58
C LYS A 219 -3.98 0.31 -17.09
N LEU A 220 -2.83 0.61 -17.72
CA LEU A 220 -2.74 0.84 -19.17
C LEU A 220 -3.08 -0.40 -19.99
N ILE A 221 -2.77 -1.60 -19.49
CA ILE A 221 -3.08 -2.87 -20.16
C ILE A 221 -4.60 -3.16 -20.15
N GLY A 222 -5.40 -2.41 -19.37
CA GLY A 222 -6.87 -2.46 -19.43
C GLY A 222 -7.50 -3.71 -18.82
N LYS A 223 -6.71 -4.55 -18.13
CA LYS A 223 -7.18 -5.81 -17.49
C LYS A 223 -7.53 -5.66 -16.01
N VAL A 224 -7.59 -4.44 -15.51
CA VAL A 224 -7.84 -4.18 -14.08
C VAL A 224 -9.33 -3.93 -13.82
N PRO A 225 -9.96 -4.64 -12.88
CA PRO A 225 -11.33 -4.39 -12.43
C PRO A 225 -11.56 -2.93 -12.01
N GLU A 226 -12.81 -2.47 -12.07
CA GLU A 226 -13.18 -1.08 -11.78
C GLU A 226 -12.74 -0.61 -10.38
N GLY A 227 -12.82 -1.47 -9.35
CA GLY A 227 -12.34 -1.16 -8.00
C GLY A 227 -10.83 -1.03 -7.85
N PHE A 228 -10.04 -1.53 -8.81
CA PHE A 228 -8.60 -1.32 -8.84
C PHE A 228 -8.24 0.17 -8.90
N ASN A 229 -9.08 1.01 -9.53
CA ASN A 229 -8.85 2.45 -9.54
C ASN A 229 -8.87 3.05 -8.12
N ARG A 230 -9.70 2.55 -7.20
CA ARG A 230 -9.73 3.05 -5.82
C ARG A 230 -8.48 2.66 -5.04
N GLU A 231 -8.00 1.44 -5.28
CA GLU A 231 -6.74 0.95 -4.71
C GLU A 231 -5.54 1.77 -5.22
N VAL A 232 -5.54 2.09 -6.51
CA VAL A 232 -4.57 3.00 -7.15
C VAL A 232 -4.65 4.40 -6.56
N ASP A 233 -5.85 4.95 -6.44
CA ASP A 233 -6.07 6.28 -5.91
C ASP A 233 -5.61 6.37 -4.46
N TRP A 234 -5.81 5.32 -3.66
CA TRP A 234 -5.27 5.25 -2.29
C TRP A 234 -3.74 5.28 -2.30
N MET A 235 -3.10 4.48 -3.16
CA MET A 235 -1.64 4.49 -3.30
C MET A 235 -1.12 5.86 -3.72
N LEU A 236 -1.78 6.52 -4.67
CA LEU A 236 -1.43 7.86 -5.15
C LEU A 236 -1.72 8.95 -4.10
N LYS A 237 -2.76 8.78 -3.27
CA LYS A 237 -3.16 9.72 -2.21
C LYS A 237 -2.17 9.83 -1.05
N SER A 238 -1.20 8.93 -0.92
CA SER A 238 -0.30 8.95 0.24
C SER A 238 0.63 10.18 0.26
N LYS A 239 0.44 10.96 1.34
CA LYS A 239 1.29 12.03 1.90
C LYS A 239 1.68 13.14 0.93
N VAL A 240 0.68 13.80 0.35
CA VAL A 240 0.85 15.23 0.13
C VAL A 240 0.98 15.86 1.52
N ASP A 241 2.11 16.48 1.82
CA ASP A 241 2.24 17.35 3.00
C ASP A 241 1.34 18.57 2.80
N TRP A 242 0.04 18.37 2.97
CA TRP A 242 -0.97 19.40 2.79
C TRP A 242 -0.74 20.54 3.76
N ARG A 243 -0.06 20.31 4.90
CA ARG A 243 0.38 21.38 5.81
C ARG A 243 1.45 22.23 5.15
N GLY A 244 2.42 21.60 4.47
CA GLY A 244 3.40 22.27 3.63
C GLY A 244 2.73 23.09 2.52
N ILE A 245 1.83 22.48 1.74
CA ILE A 245 1.12 23.17 0.65
C ILE A 245 0.24 24.30 1.17
N LEU A 246 -0.51 24.08 2.25
CA LEU A 246 -1.34 25.11 2.87
C LEU A 246 -0.45 26.24 3.41
N ARG A 247 0.69 25.92 4.03
CA ARG A 247 1.65 26.93 4.51
C ARG A 247 2.25 27.74 3.36
N GLU A 248 2.59 27.10 2.25
CA GLU A 248 3.07 27.75 1.02
C GLU A 248 2.01 28.71 0.48
N ALA A 249 0.78 28.21 0.29
CA ALA A 249 -0.36 28.97 -0.22
C ALA A 249 -0.73 30.15 0.69
N LEU A 250 -0.72 29.95 2.01
CA LEU A 250 -0.92 31.00 2.99
C LEU A 250 0.21 32.03 2.94
N ARG A 251 1.48 31.60 2.86
CA ARG A 251 2.62 32.51 2.73
C ARG A 251 2.51 33.38 1.48
N GLU A 252 2.19 32.79 0.33
CA GLU A 252 1.99 33.52 -0.93
C GLU A 252 0.79 34.47 -0.87
N GLY A 253 -0.31 34.05 -0.25
CA GLY A 253 -1.48 34.91 -0.05
C GLY A 253 -1.21 36.08 0.91
N PHE A 254 -0.36 35.89 1.92
CA PHE A 254 -0.05 36.89 2.94
C PHE A 254 1.08 37.86 2.56
N THR A 255 1.99 37.46 1.66
CA THR A 255 3.05 38.35 1.17
C THR A 255 2.55 39.54 0.35
N GLY A 256 1.27 39.57 -0.06
CA GLY A 256 0.67 40.75 -0.70
C GLY A 256 0.40 41.95 0.22
N SER A 257 0.53 41.81 1.54
CA SER A 257 -0.01 42.79 2.51
C SER A 257 0.97 43.84 3.03
N PHE A 258 2.21 43.91 2.49
CA PHE A 258 3.19 44.93 2.88
C PHE A 258 3.43 45.95 1.78
N TRP A 259 3.32 47.23 2.11
CA TRP A 259 3.67 48.32 1.21
C TRP A 259 4.92 49.04 1.71
N ARG A 260 5.80 49.42 0.78
CA ARG A 260 6.96 50.27 1.04
C ARG A 260 6.49 51.70 1.23
N THR A 261 6.88 52.33 2.34
CA THR A 261 6.54 53.71 2.63
C THR A 261 7.77 54.46 3.12
N TRP A 262 7.98 55.67 2.60
CA TRP A 262 9.02 56.58 3.07
C TRP A 262 8.66 57.26 4.40
N LEU A 263 7.39 57.16 4.83
CA LEU A 263 6.92 57.68 6.12
C LEU A 263 7.47 56.88 7.32
N LYS A 264 8.06 55.72 7.08
CA LYS A 264 8.68 54.87 8.09
C LYS A 264 10.09 54.53 7.62
N VAL A 265 11.09 54.76 8.46
CA VAL A 265 12.49 54.48 8.12
C VAL A 265 12.79 52.99 8.32
N ASN A 266 13.50 52.37 7.37
CA ASN A 266 13.90 50.98 7.49
C ASN A 266 15.01 50.84 8.55
N ARG A 267 14.75 50.08 9.63
CA ARG A 267 15.69 49.94 10.75
C ARG A 267 17.03 49.31 10.38
N LYS A 268 17.09 48.46 9.34
CA LYS A 268 18.34 47.81 8.91
C LYS A 268 19.14 48.67 7.93
N MET A 269 18.45 49.44 7.09
CA MET A 269 19.07 50.28 6.06
C MET A 269 18.34 51.64 5.97
N PRO A 270 18.56 52.53 6.95
CA PRO A 270 17.77 53.74 7.12
C PRO A 270 17.82 54.68 5.91
N ASP A 271 19.00 54.80 5.31
CA ASP A 271 19.28 55.82 4.28
C ASP A 271 19.14 55.29 2.84
N GLN A 272 18.89 53.99 2.68
CA GLN A 272 18.89 53.33 1.36
C GLN A 272 17.54 52.74 0.99
N LEU A 273 16.67 52.41 1.96
CA LEU A 273 15.41 51.74 1.69
C LEU A 273 14.24 52.35 2.48
N PRO A 274 13.06 52.50 1.85
CA PRO A 274 11.84 52.83 2.58
C PRO A 274 11.49 51.73 3.57
N GLY A 275 10.88 52.09 4.69
CA GLY A 275 10.36 51.13 5.67
C GLY A 275 9.09 50.45 5.18
N HIS A 276 8.71 49.38 5.88
CA HIS A 276 7.52 48.61 5.56
C HIS A 276 6.38 48.94 6.52
N LYS A 277 5.19 49.17 5.94
CA LYS A 277 3.93 49.28 6.69
C LYS A 277 3.02 48.12 6.30
N VAL A 278 2.63 47.34 7.30
CA VAL A 278 1.65 46.25 7.21
C VAL A 278 0.29 46.84 7.58
N TYR A 279 -0.70 46.73 6.70
CA TYR A 279 -2.02 47.35 6.92
C TYR A 279 -3.12 46.38 7.39
N THR A 280 -2.98 45.08 7.19
CA THR A 280 -4.06 44.12 7.49
C THR A 280 -3.55 42.82 8.06
N THR A 281 -4.15 42.38 9.17
CA THR A 281 -4.23 40.97 9.54
C THR A 281 -5.31 40.33 8.65
N PRO A 282 -4.93 39.42 7.75
CA PRO A 282 -5.89 38.80 6.85
C PRO A 282 -6.86 37.92 7.65
N LYS A 283 -8.16 38.08 7.42
CA LYS A 283 -9.19 37.20 7.99
C LYS A 283 -9.28 35.95 7.12
N ILE A 284 -8.99 34.79 7.70
CA ILE A 284 -9.07 33.50 7.02
C ILE A 284 -10.45 32.90 7.29
N LEU A 285 -11.19 32.54 6.25
CA LEU A 285 -12.40 31.72 6.36
C LEU A 285 -12.04 30.31 5.90
N VAL A 286 -12.13 29.33 6.79
CA VAL A 286 -11.88 27.92 6.49
C VAL A 286 -13.21 27.21 6.34
N LEU A 287 -13.48 26.65 5.16
CA LEU A 287 -14.64 25.80 4.90
C LEU A 287 -14.15 24.36 4.78
N LEU A 288 -14.60 23.50 5.69
CA LEU A 288 -14.25 22.08 5.72
C LEU A 288 -15.41 21.28 5.14
N ASP A 289 -15.18 20.62 4.00
CA ASP A 289 -16.14 19.67 3.46
C ASP A 289 -15.97 18.32 4.16
N THR A 290 -16.97 17.91 4.94
CA THR A 290 -17.01 16.63 5.65
C THR A 290 -17.77 15.55 4.88
N SER A 291 -17.95 15.70 3.56
CA SER A 291 -18.65 14.74 2.71
C SER A 291 -17.98 13.36 2.61
N GLY A 292 -16.74 13.22 3.10
CA GLY A 292 -16.03 11.94 3.25
C GLY A 292 -15.92 11.49 4.71
N SER A 293 -15.81 10.17 4.92
CA SER A 293 -15.68 9.49 6.22
C SER A 293 -14.42 9.92 7.00
N ILE A 294 -14.46 11.11 7.61
CA ILE A 294 -13.43 11.68 8.48
C ILE A 294 -13.68 11.24 9.92
N THR A 295 -12.62 10.83 10.61
CA THR A 295 -12.65 10.47 12.03
C THR A 295 -12.51 11.70 12.93
N GLU A 296 -13.02 11.61 14.17
CA GLU A 296 -13.00 12.72 15.15
C GLU A 296 -11.56 13.21 15.45
N LYS A 297 -10.59 12.28 15.46
CA LYS A 297 -9.16 12.60 15.61
C LYS A 297 -8.60 13.41 14.43
N GLU A 298 -9.08 13.17 13.21
CA GLU A 298 -8.68 13.92 12.02
C GLU A 298 -9.28 15.33 12.03
N LEU A 299 -10.52 15.48 12.50
CA LEU A 299 -11.15 16.77 12.77
C LEU A 299 -10.38 17.59 13.83
N ASP A 300 -9.97 16.96 14.93
CA ASP A 300 -9.21 17.65 15.97
C ASP A 300 -7.83 18.08 15.49
N THR A 301 -7.16 17.32 14.60
CA THR A 301 -5.91 17.81 13.98
C THR A 301 -6.10 19.06 13.13
N VAL A 302 -7.28 19.29 12.55
CA VAL A 302 -7.57 20.52 11.81
C VAL A 302 -7.75 21.70 12.76
N LYS A 303 -8.45 21.50 13.89
CA LYS A 303 -8.63 22.53 14.93
C LYS A 303 -7.31 22.94 15.58
N VAL A 304 -6.41 21.99 15.84
CA VAL A 304 -5.08 22.30 16.39
C VAL A 304 -4.24 23.12 15.40
N VAL A 305 -4.37 22.88 14.09
CA VAL A 305 -3.70 23.68 13.07
C VAL A 305 -4.30 25.09 13.00
N GLU A 306 -5.63 25.23 13.15
CA GLU A 306 -6.30 26.53 13.29
C GLU A 306 -5.74 27.32 14.49
N GLU A 307 -5.63 26.70 15.67
CA GLU A 307 -5.05 27.34 16.87
C GLU A 307 -3.57 27.70 16.70
N GLN A 308 -2.76 26.83 16.09
CA GLN A 308 -1.35 27.11 15.82
C GLN A 308 -1.15 28.26 14.83
N LEU A 309 -1.99 28.34 13.79
CA LEU A 309 -1.99 29.46 12.84
C LEU A 309 -2.39 30.78 13.52
N LEU A 310 -3.33 30.73 14.47
CA LEU A 310 -3.74 31.90 15.25
C LEU A 310 -2.70 32.33 16.29
N SER A 311 -1.91 31.40 16.86
CA SER A 311 -0.89 31.70 17.88
C SER A 311 0.44 32.25 17.34
N GLN A 312 0.67 32.17 16.02
CA GLN A 312 1.89 32.67 15.37
C GLN A 312 1.75 34.11 14.82
N HIS A 313 0.71 34.83 15.26
CA HIS A 313 0.51 36.26 14.98
C HIS A 313 0.53 37.08 16.26
#